data_AF-A0A017SMD6-F1
#
_entry.id   AF-A0A017SMD6-F1
#
_cell.length_a   1.000
_cell.length_b   1.000
_cell.length_c   1.000
_cell.angle_alpha   90.00
_cell.angle_beta   90.00
_cell.angle_gamma   90.00
#
_symmetry.space_group_name_H-M   'P 1'
#
loop_
_entity.id
_entity.type
_entity.pdbx_description
1 polymer ?
#
loop_
_entity_poly.entity_id
_entity_poly.type
_entity_poly.pdbx_seq_one_letter_code
_entity_poly.pdbx_strand_id
1 'polypeptide(L)'
;MADILTQLQTCLDQLATQFYATLGYLTTYHDNSPAIQPQVPDAAPALAKITKNSTAHPVPANVASQSQGQASPPPPGQTGGGSAAPETPGGKGDGGAGGVGGGGLNDPLAPAPDLPSTFASRQRELARDLIIKEQQIEYLISVLPGIGSSEKEQEIRLKELEGELRTVEEERERKVRELRGLRRKLEGVLGGVEMGIYGER
;
A
#
# COMPACT_ATOMS: atom_id res chain seq x y z
N MET A 1 -0.55 -24.58 -3.99
CA MET A 1 -1.13 -24.11 -5.26
C MET A 1 -2.25 -23.17 -4.85
N ALA A 2 -1.97 -21.86 -4.81
CA ALA A 2 -2.96 -20.88 -4.36
C ALA A 2 -4.08 -20.80 -5.38
N ASP A 3 -5.32 -20.75 -4.90
CA ASP A 3 -6.50 -20.53 -5.75
C ASP A 3 -6.35 -19.20 -6.50
N ILE A 4 -6.65 -19.19 -7.80
CA ILE A 4 -6.53 -18.02 -8.67
C ILE A 4 -7.42 -16.88 -8.15
N LEU A 5 -8.56 -17.21 -7.56
CA LEU A 5 -9.43 -16.23 -6.91
C LEU A 5 -8.77 -15.58 -5.69
N THR A 6 -8.11 -16.36 -4.84
CA THR A 6 -7.35 -15.84 -3.69
C THR A 6 -6.14 -15.02 -4.14
N GLN A 7 -5.50 -15.41 -5.24
CA GLN A 7 -4.41 -14.63 -5.83
C GLN A 7 -4.90 -13.27 -6.34
N LEU A 8 -6.06 -13.23 -7.01
CA LEU A 8 -6.67 -11.99 -7.48
C LEU A 8 -7.04 -11.06 -6.32
N GLN A 9 -7.59 -11.59 -5.24
CA GLN A 9 -7.85 -10.83 -4.00
C GLN A 9 -6.55 -10.22 -3.46
N THR A 10 -5.49 -11.03 -3.34
CA THR A 10 -4.18 -10.54 -2.88
C THR A 10 -3.61 -9.44 -3.80
N CYS A 11 -3.77 -9.58 -5.12
CA CYS A 11 -3.33 -8.57 -6.08
C CYS A 11 -4.12 -7.25 -5.94
N LEU A 12 -5.43 -7.30 -5.73
CA LEU A 12 -6.25 -6.10 -5.49
C LEU A 12 -5.86 -5.40 -4.18
N ASP A 13 -5.63 -6.15 -3.10
CA ASP A 13 -5.19 -5.58 -1.82
C ASP A 13 -3.81 -4.90 -1.93
N GLN A 14 -2.89 -5.53 -2.67
CA GLN A 14 -1.59 -4.93 -2.98
C GLN A 14 -1.73 -3.64 -3.79
N LEU A 15 -2.61 -3.63 -4.79
CA LEU A 15 -2.86 -2.46 -5.63
C LEU A 15 -3.43 -1.30 -4.80
N ALA A 16 -4.42 -1.56 -3.95
CA ALA A 16 -4.98 -0.54 -3.05
C ALA A 16 -3.90 0.05 -2.11
N THR A 17 -3.04 -0.81 -1.56
CA THR A 17 -1.90 -0.38 -0.73
C THR A 17 -0.92 0.50 -1.52
N GLN A 18 -0.63 0.12 -2.77
CA GLN A 18 0.22 0.93 -3.66
C GLN A 18 -0.44 2.27 -4.02
N PHE A 19 -1.74 2.32 -4.26
CA PHE A 19 -2.44 3.60 -4.49
C PHE A 19 -2.32 4.55 -3.29
N TYR A 20 -2.52 4.03 -2.08
CA TYR A 20 -2.35 4.86 -0.88
C TYR A 20 -0.89 5.34 -0.72
N ALA A 21 0.08 4.43 -0.90
CA ALA A 21 1.50 4.77 -0.79
C ALA A 21 1.96 5.79 -1.85
N THR A 22 1.47 5.66 -3.09
CA THR A 22 1.79 6.58 -4.19
C THR A 22 1.21 7.97 -3.94
N LEU A 23 -0.06 8.07 -3.57
CA LEU A 23 -0.68 9.36 -3.22
C LEU A 23 -0.01 10.00 -2.00
N GLY A 24 0.34 9.18 -1.00
CA GLY A 24 1.12 9.60 0.16
C GLY A 24 2.46 10.20 -0.24
N TYR A 25 3.25 9.46 -1.03
CA TYR A 25 4.56 9.91 -1.53
C TYR A 25 4.46 11.21 -2.36
N LEU A 26 3.49 11.29 -3.28
CA LEU A 26 3.27 12.50 -4.07
C LEU A 26 2.91 13.71 -3.19
N THR A 27 2.12 13.50 -2.13
CA THR A 27 1.70 14.58 -1.24
C THR A 27 2.84 15.04 -0.32
N THR A 28 3.67 14.13 0.18
CA THR A 28 4.72 14.46 1.16
C THR A 28 6.03 14.93 0.54
N TYR A 29 6.40 14.44 -0.64
CA TYR A 29 7.71 14.72 -1.25
C TYR A 29 7.69 15.68 -2.43
N HIS A 30 6.53 16.24 -2.82
CA HIS A 30 6.49 17.22 -3.89
C HIS A 30 7.10 18.56 -3.46
N ASP A 31 7.92 19.14 -4.35
CA ASP A 31 8.33 20.53 -4.28
C ASP A 31 7.06 21.40 -4.40
N ASN A 32 6.61 21.96 -3.28
CA ASN A 32 5.53 22.95 -3.22
C ASN A 32 6.03 24.28 -3.80
N SER A 33 6.55 24.25 -5.03
CA SER A 33 7.07 25.43 -5.69
C SER A 33 5.91 26.41 -5.87
N PRO A 34 6.02 27.64 -5.36
CA PRO A 34 4.98 28.64 -5.56
C PRO A 34 4.74 28.80 -7.06
N ALA A 35 3.47 28.88 -7.46
CA ALA A 35 3.11 29.14 -8.84
C ALA A 35 3.93 30.33 -9.34
N ILE A 36 4.76 30.10 -10.36
CA ILE A 36 5.53 31.14 -11.02
C ILE A 36 4.50 32.14 -11.52
N GLN A 37 4.40 33.30 -10.87
CA GLN A 37 3.54 34.35 -11.37
C GLN A 37 4.14 34.77 -12.71
N PRO A 38 3.38 34.73 -13.81
CA PRO A 38 3.87 35.32 -15.04
C PRO A 38 4.08 36.80 -14.73
N GLN A 39 5.32 37.29 -14.90
CA GLN A 39 5.70 38.70 -14.74
C GLN A 39 5.07 39.51 -15.88
N VAL A 40 3.74 39.54 -15.95
CA VAL A 40 2.97 40.38 -16.83
C VAL A 40 2.68 41.65 -16.02
N PRO A 41 2.99 42.85 -16.53
CA PRO A 41 2.80 44.11 -15.81
C PRO A 41 1.37 44.38 -15.33
N ASP A 42 0.39 43.61 -15.79
CA ASP A 42 -1.04 43.81 -15.58
C ASP A 42 -1.71 42.64 -14.80
N ALA A 43 -0.92 41.89 -14.02
CA ALA A 43 -1.45 40.82 -13.18
C ALA A 43 -2.22 41.39 -11.96
N ALA A 44 -3.45 40.90 -11.77
CA ALA A 44 -4.31 41.26 -10.65
C ALA A 44 -3.61 41.01 -9.28
N PRO A 45 -3.86 41.86 -8.26
CA PRO A 45 -3.20 41.74 -6.97
C PRO A 45 -3.45 40.36 -6.34
N ALA A 46 -2.40 39.82 -5.71
CA ALA A 46 -2.43 38.49 -5.10
C ALA A 46 -3.63 38.33 -4.16
N LEU A 47 -4.46 37.32 -4.42
CA LEU A 47 -5.52 36.93 -3.51
C LEU A 47 -4.86 36.54 -2.18
N ALA A 48 -5.23 37.24 -1.09
CA ALA A 48 -4.76 36.91 0.25
C ALA A 48 -5.01 35.42 0.51
N LYS A 49 -3.96 34.70 0.95
CA LYS A 49 -4.00 33.26 1.21
C LYS A 49 -5.26 32.94 2.02
N ILE A 50 -6.21 32.26 1.39
CA ILE A 50 -7.41 31.78 2.08
C ILE A 50 -6.91 30.80 3.13
N THR A 51 -7.06 31.15 4.40
CA THR A 51 -6.81 30.26 5.54
C THR A 51 -7.56 28.97 5.26
N LYS A 52 -6.83 27.85 5.09
CA LYS A 52 -7.45 26.53 4.92
C LYS A 52 -8.46 26.32 6.05
N ASN A 53 -9.66 25.83 5.70
CA ASN A 53 -10.75 25.61 6.64
C ASN A 53 -10.22 24.87 7.87
N SER A 54 -10.26 25.53 9.02
CA SER A 54 -9.78 24.99 10.28
C SER A 54 -10.69 23.84 10.67
N THR A 55 -10.17 22.61 10.72
CA THR A 55 -10.84 21.47 11.35
C THR A 55 -10.76 21.55 12.88
N ALA A 56 -10.94 22.75 13.43
CA ALA A 56 -11.09 22.92 14.87
C ALA A 56 -12.52 22.54 15.24
N HIS A 57 -12.66 21.46 16.01
CA HIS A 57 -13.90 21.09 16.67
C HIS A 57 -14.41 22.26 17.54
N PRO A 58 -15.73 22.56 17.57
CA PRO A 58 -16.25 23.72 18.26
C PRO A 58 -16.06 23.59 19.78
N VAL A 59 -15.26 24.48 20.35
CA VAL A 59 -15.22 24.71 21.81
C VAL A 59 -16.31 25.72 22.15
N PRO A 60 -17.20 25.48 23.13
CA PRO A 60 -18.34 26.33 23.41
C PRO A 60 -17.93 27.72 23.93
N ALA A 61 -18.73 28.71 23.51
CA ALA A 61 -18.52 30.14 23.73
C ALA A 61 -18.60 30.53 25.20
N ASN A 62 -17.48 30.91 25.83
CA ASN A 62 -17.55 31.78 27.02
C ASN A 62 -16.31 32.61 27.38
N VAL A 63 -15.36 32.89 26.48
CA VAL A 63 -14.16 33.69 26.87
C VAL A 63 -13.83 34.85 25.92
N ALA A 64 -14.75 35.21 25.01
CA ALA A 64 -14.58 36.39 24.17
C ALA A 64 -15.35 37.58 24.77
N SER A 65 -14.76 38.27 25.75
CA SER A 65 -15.14 39.64 26.13
C SER A 65 -14.13 40.27 27.07
N GLN A 66 -13.35 41.22 26.54
CA GLN A 66 -12.72 42.41 27.17
C GLN A 66 -11.32 42.62 26.57
N SER A 67 -10.88 43.77 26.06
CA SER A 67 -11.47 45.03 25.58
C SER A 67 -10.27 45.90 25.18
N GLN A 68 -10.33 46.56 24.03
CA GLN A 68 -9.36 47.57 23.56
C GLN A 68 -9.37 48.85 24.45
N GLY A 69 -8.23 49.57 24.58
CA GLY A 69 -8.20 50.94 25.16
C GLY A 69 -6.82 51.61 25.44
N GLN A 70 -6.29 52.32 24.43
CA GLN A 70 -5.58 53.64 24.34
C GLN A 70 -4.94 54.43 25.54
N ALA A 71 -3.63 54.80 25.37
CA ALA A 71 -2.81 56.04 25.66
C ALA A 71 -2.45 56.69 27.06
N SER A 72 -1.13 56.72 27.39
CA SER A 72 -0.16 57.73 27.98
C SER A 72 -0.43 58.63 29.27
N PRO A 73 0.56 59.33 29.92
CA PRO A 73 1.77 58.98 30.76
C PRO A 73 1.85 59.71 32.19
N PRO A 74 3.05 60.00 32.82
CA PRO A 74 3.63 59.58 34.16
C PRO A 74 3.28 60.50 35.41
N PRO A 75 3.86 60.46 36.68
CA PRO A 75 5.16 59.97 37.29
C PRO A 75 5.02 59.32 38.74
N PRO A 76 5.94 59.47 39.74
CA PRO A 76 7.25 58.81 39.99
C PRO A 76 7.41 58.01 41.33
N GLY A 77 8.42 57.12 41.42
CA GLY A 77 9.31 56.97 42.61
C GLY A 77 9.24 55.73 43.55
N GLN A 78 10.35 54.95 43.57
CA GLN A 78 10.99 54.15 44.67
C GLN A 78 10.22 52.99 45.37
N THR A 79 10.80 51.84 45.79
CA THR A 79 12.18 51.34 46.01
C THR A 79 12.19 49.79 46.20
N GLY A 80 13.31 49.13 45.83
CA GLY A 80 13.86 47.88 46.44
C GLY A 80 13.37 46.55 45.83
N GLY A 81 14.18 45.52 45.53
CA GLY A 81 15.62 45.27 45.66
C GLY A 81 15.87 43.74 45.52
N GLY A 82 17.02 43.34 44.96
CA GLY A 82 17.57 41.96 45.00
C GLY A 82 17.75 41.29 43.63
N SER A 83 18.95 41.35 43.00
CA SER A 83 20.04 40.32 43.03
C SER A 83 19.73 39.10 42.14
N ALA A 84 20.56 38.52 41.28
CA ALA A 84 21.90 38.73 40.72
C ALA A 84 22.10 37.60 39.66
N ALA A 85 22.88 37.83 38.59
CA ALA A 85 23.69 36.87 37.80
C ALA A 85 23.77 37.25 36.30
N PRO A 86 24.87 36.94 35.59
CA PRO A 86 25.54 37.97 34.81
C PRO A 86 25.79 37.65 33.31
N GLU A 87 26.22 38.71 32.61
CA GLU A 87 27.04 38.78 31.38
C GLU A 87 26.42 38.51 29.99
N THR A 88 26.32 39.60 29.22
CA THR A 88 26.71 39.67 27.81
C THR A 88 27.62 40.89 27.66
N PRO A 89 28.55 40.91 26.69
CA PRO A 89 28.43 42.00 25.72
C PRO A 89 28.71 41.52 24.29
N GLY A 90 27.77 41.83 23.39
CA GLY A 90 27.95 41.69 21.95
C GLY A 90 28.76 42.85 21.36
N GLY A 91 29.57 42.54 20.35
CA GLY A 91 30.37 43.50 19.59
C GLY A 91 30.58 43.08 18.13
N LYS A 92 29.55 43.33 17.30
CA LYS A 92 29.62 43.86 15.92
C LYS A 92 30.54 43.16 14.89
N GLY A 93 29.94 42.37 14.00
CA GLY A 93 30.47 42.01 12.68
C GLY A 93 29.39 42.24 11.62
N ASP A 94 29.65 43.19 10.72
CA ASP A 94 28.83 43.56 9.58
C ASP A 94 29.21 42.72 8.34
N GLY A 95 28.22 42.37 7.52
CA GLY A 95 28.39 42.10 6.08
C GLY A 95 28.35 40.63 5.61
N GLY A 96 27.24 40.23 4.96
CA GLY A 96 27.25 39.13 3.98
C GLY A 96 26.02 38.24 3.92
N ALA A 97 24.83 38.82 3.71
CA ALA A 97 23.56 38.09 3.58
C ALA A 97 23.28 37.62 2.14
N GLY A 98 22.69 36.43 2.01
CA GLY A 98 21.89 36.01 0.86
C GLY A 98 21.94 34.49 0.63
N GLY A 99 20.89 33.69 0.81
CA GLY A 99 19.52 33.94 1.23
C GLY A 99 18.87 32.58 1.49
N VAL A 100 18.28 32.43 2.67
CA VAL A 100 17.57 31.24 3.15
C VAL A 100 16.08 31.50 2.94
N GLY A 101 15.35 30.58 2.31
CA GLY A 101 13.90 30.68 2.19
C GLY A 101 13.30 29.30 1.94
N GLY A 102 12.36 28.79 2.73
CA GLY A 102 11.69 29.32 3.91
C GLY A 102 10.99 28.17 4.61
N GLY A 103 11.06 28.15 5.95
CA GLY A 103 10.59 27.06 6.79
C GLY A 103 9.10 26.74 6.63
N GLY A 104 8.84 25.45 6.39
CA GLY A 104 7.52 24.85 6.59
C GLY A 104 7.13 24.88 8.07
N LEU A 105 5.82 24.88 8.31
CA LEU A 105 5.23 24.67 9.62
C LEU A 105 5.80 23.36 10.18
N ASN A 106 6.59 23.48 11.24
CA ASN A 106 7.37 22.41 11.83
C ASN A 106 6.45 21.34 12.44
N ASP A 107 6.10 20.33 11.66
CA ASP A 107 5.95 18.98 12.20
C ASP A 107 7.35 18.36 12.19
N PRO A 108 8.01 18.17 13.35
CA PRO A 108 9.43 17.78 13.42
C PRO A 108 9.71 16.37 12.87
N LEU A 109 8.69 15.68 12.36
CA LEU A 109 8.76 14.34 11.79
C LEU A 109 8.51 14.27 10.28
N ALA A 110 8.22 15.41 9.61
CA ALA A 110 7.97 15.39 8.18
C ALA A 110 9.27 15.28 7.36
N PRO A 111 9.37 14.34 6.40
CA PRO A 111 10.55 14.18 5.56
C PRO A 111 10.74 15.39 4.62
N ALA A 112 11.99 15.72 4.30
CA ALA A 112 12.31 16.79 3.35
C ALA A 112 11.82 16.44 1.93
N PRO A 113 11.41 17.45 1.13
CA PRO A 113 10.99 17.23 -0.26
C PRO A 113 12.14 16.68 -1.11
N ASP A 114 11.79 15.84 -2.09
CA ASP A 114 12.76 15.23 -3.01
C ASP A 114 13.16 16.24 -4.11
N LEU A 115 14.37 16.12 -4.64
CA LEU A 115 14.79 16.90 -5.82
C LEU A 115 13.85 16.63 -7.01
N PRO A 116 13.57 17.62 -7.88
CA PRO A 116 12.56 17.49 -8.94
C PRO A 116 12.86 16.39 -9.96
N SER A 117 14.14 16.13 -10.25
CA SER A 117 14.57 15.03 -11.13
C SER A 117 14.31 13.66 -10.49
N THR A 118 14.62 13.52 -9.20
CA THR A 118 14.38 12.31 -8.42
C THR A 118 12.88 12.04 -8.28
N PHE A 119 12.10 13.05 -7.90
CA PHE A 119 10.66 12.97 -7.77
C PHE A 119 9.99 12.55 -9.09
N ALA A 120 10.36 13.18 -10.21
CA ALA A 120 9.84 12.80 -11.54
C ALA A 120 10.24 11.38 -11.95
N SER A 121 11.46 10.93 -11.59
CA SER A 121 11.89 9.55 -11.83
C SER A 121 11.05 8.56 -11.02
N ARG A 122 10.86 8.81 -9.72
CA ARG A 122 10.06 7.96 -8.84
C ARG A 122 8.59 7.94 -9.26
N GLN A 123 8.02 9.07 -9.65
CA GLN A 123 6.65 9.14 -10.16
C GLN A 123 6.46 8.22 -11.37
N ARG A 124 7.41 8.19 -12.32
CA ARG A 124 7.35 7.29 -13.48
C ARG A 124 7.50 5.82 -13.08
N GLU A 125 8.36 5.52 -12.10
CA GLU A 125 8.54 4.16 -11.59
C GLU A 125 7.26 3.64 -10.92
N LEU A 126 6.67 4.45 -10.05
CA LEU A 126 5.40 4.16 -9.38
C LEU A 126 4.26 3.96 -10.39
N ALA A 127 4.16 4.84 -11.40
CA ALA A 127 3.17 4.69 -12.46
C ALA A 127 3.38 3.40 -13.27
N ARG A 128 4.63 3.03 -13.56
CA ARG A 128 4.95 1.77 -14.27
C ARG A 128 4.54 0.56 -13.44
N ASP A 129 4.82 0.55 -12.14
CA ASP A 129 4.47 -0.57 -11.26
C ASP A 129 2.95 -0.77 -11.20
N LEU A 130 2.18 0.32 -11.08
CA LEU A 130 0.71 0.27 -11.11
C LEU A 130 0.18 -0.32 -12.42
N ILE A 131 0.72 0.08 -13.57
CA ILE A 131 0.31 -0.45 -14.88
C ILE A 131 0.64 -1.95 -15.00
N ILE A 132 1.82 -2.37 -14.55
CA ILE A 132 2.20 -3.78 -14.58
C ILE A 132 1.27 -4.60 -13.67
N LYS A 133 0.90 -4.06 -12.50
CA LYS A 133 -0.05 -4.71 -11.58
C LYS A 133 -1.46 -4.80 -12.17
N GLU A 134 -1.92 -3.78 -12.88
CA GLU A 134 -3.19 -3.83 -13.62
C GLU A 134 -3.16 -4.93 -14.68
N GLN A 135 -2.11 -5.00 -15.50
CA GLN A 135 -1.95 -6.07 -16.50
C GLN A 135 -1.92 -7.46 -15.86
N GLN A 136 -1.27 -7.59 -14.70
CA GLN A 136 -1.27 -8.84 -13.95
C GLN A 136 -2.69 -9.23 -13.50
N ILE A 137 -3.50 -8.27 -13.05
CA ILE A 137 -4.90 -8.52 -12.68
C ILE A 137 -5.73 -8.91 -13.89
N GLU A 138 -5.59 -8.19 -15.01
CA GLU A 138 -6.30 -8.49 -16.26
C GLU A 138 -5.97 -9.90 -16.75
N TYR A 139 -4.67 -10.27 -16.72
CA TYR A 139 -4.25 -11.63 -17.04
C TYR A 139 -4.88 -12.66 -16.11
N LEU A 140 -4.86 -12.43 -14.80
CA LEU A 140 -5.48 -13.35 -13.84
C LEU A 140 -6.98 -13.51 -14.09
N ILE A 141 -7.70 -12.43 -14.40
CA ILE A 141 -9.11 -12.48 -14.78
C ILE A 141 -9.31 -13.33 -16.04
N SER A 142 -8.46 -13.18 -17.05
CA SER A 142 -8.55 -13.94 -18.31
C SER A 142 -8.30 -15.44 -18.14
N VAL A 143 -7.52 -15.84 -17.12
CA VAL A 143 -7.16 -17.24 -16.84
C VAL A 143 -8.03 -17.85 -15.74
N LEU A 144 -9.04 -17.14 -15.24
CA LEU A 144 -9.95 -17.71 -14.26
C LEU A 144 -10.61 -18.99 -14.84
N PRO A 145 -10.67 -20.10 -14.08
CA PRO A 145 -11.34 -21.29 -14.56
C PRO A 145 -12.86 -21.05 -14.57
N GLY A 146 -13.52 -21.34 -15.69
CA GLY A 146 -14.97 -21.21 -15.83
C GLY A 146 -15.48 -19.81 -16.15
N ILE A 147 -14.62 -18.83 -16.46
CA ILE A 147 -15.08 -17.57 -17.07
C ILE A 147 -15.72 -17.86 -18.42
N GLY A 148 -16.88 -17.27 -18.66
CA GLY A 148 -17.59 -17.38 -19.94
C GLY A 148 -18.43 -18.66 -20.12
N SER A 149 -18.30 -19.65 -19.23
CA SER A 149 -19.23 -20.79 -19.19
C SER A 149 -20.44 -20.48 -18.32
N SER A 150 -21.64 -20.83 -18.77
CA SER A 150 -22.84 -20.72 -17.95
C SER A 150 -22.86 -21.79 -16.85
N GLU A 151 -23.51 -21.49 -15.73
CA GLU A 151 -23.70 -22.46 -14.62
C GLU A 151 -24.33 -23.78 -15.12
N LYS A 152 -25.29 -23.68 -16.05
CA LYS A 152 -25.94 -24.85 -16.65
C LYS A 152 -24.95 -25.72 -17.44
N GLU A 153 -24.08 -25.12 -18.24
CA GLU A 153 -23.04 -25.85 -18.98
C GLU A 153 -22.03 -26.50 -18.02
N GLN A 154 -21.67 -25.80 -16.93
CA GLN A 154 -20.81 -26.35 -15.88
C GLN A 154 -21.47 -27.55 -15.20
N GLU A 155 -22.77 -27.46 -14.89
CA GLU A 155 -23.53 -28.56 -14.26
C GLU A 155 -23.63 -29.78 -15.19
N ILE A 156 -23.89 -29.56 -16.48
CA ILE A 156 -23.93 -30.65 -17.47
C ILE A 156 -22.56 -31.33 -17.55
N ARG A 157 -21.49 -30.56 -17.69
CA ARG A 157 -20.11 -31.07 -17.71
C ARG A 157 -19.77 -31.84 -16.44
N LEU A 158 -20.26 -31.38 -15.28
CA LEU A 158 -20.04 -32.06 -14.01
C LEU A 158 -20.72 -33.45 -13.99
N LYS A 159 -21.96 -33.55 -14.47
CA LYS A 159 -22.69 -34.82 -14.57
C LYS A 159 -22.04 -35.80 -15.55
N GLU A 160 -21.53 -35.29 -16.67
CA GLU A 160 -20.79 -36.10 -17.64
C GLU A 160 -19.51 -36.68 -17.01
N LEU A 161 -18.70 -35.82 -16.37
CA LEU A 161 -17.48 -36.23 -15.68
C LEU A 161 -17.78 -37.25 -14.56
N GLU A 162 -18.86 -37.07 -13.80
CA GLU A 162 -19.29 -38.03 -12.78
C GLU A 162 -19.60 -39.41 -13.39
N GLY A 163 -20.29 -39.43 -14.52
CA GLY A 163 -20.57 -40.65 -15.29
C GLY A 163 -19.28 -41.34 -15.76
N GLU A 164 -18.36 -40.58 -16.35
CA GLU A 164 -17.04 -41.09 -16.77
C GLU A 164 -16.26 -41.67 -15.59
N LEU A 165 -16.21 -40.96 -14.46
CA LEU A 165 -15.49 -41.39 -13.26
C LEU A 165 -16.01 -42.72 -12.74
N ARG A 166 -17.33 -42.90 -12.74
CA ARG A 166 -17.98 -44.16 -12.36
C ARG A 166 -17.58 -45.32 -13.28
N THR A 167 -17.56 -45.09 -14.60
CA THR A 167 -17.14 -46.15 -15.54
C THR A 167 -15.68 -46.55 -15.36
N VAL A 168 -14.78 -45.57 -15.20
CA VAL A 168 -13.35 -45.80 -14.95
C VAL A 168 -13.13 -46.54 -13.63
N GLU A 169 -13.93 -46.22 -12.60
CA GLU A 169 -13.87 -46.91 -11.31
C GLU A 169 -14.32 -48.37 -11.41
N GLU A 170 -15.41 -48.66 -12.13
CA GLU A 170 -15.85 -50.04 -12.40
C GLU A 170 -14.78 -50.85 -13.16
N GLU A 171 -14.13 -50.25 -14.16
CA GLU A 171 -13.01 -50.88 -14.87
C GLU A 171 -11.82 -51.14 -13.95
N ARG A 172 -11.47 -50.17 -13.10
CA ARG A 172 -10.41 -50.32 -12.10
C ARG A 172 -10.72 -51.49 -11.18
N GLU A 173 -11.95 -51.62 -10.69
CA GLU A 173 -12.35 -52.75 -9.85
C GLU A 173 -12.22 -54.10 -10.55
N ARG A 174 -12.62 -54.18 -11.83
CA ARG A 174 -12.48 -55.41 -12.63
C ARG A 174 -11.00 -55.81 -12.78
N LYS A 175 -10.14 -54.87 -13.17
CA LYS A 175 -8.70 -55.12 -13.31
C LYS A 175 -8.06 -55.52 -11.98
N VAL A 176 -8.47 -54.89 -10.86
CA VAL A 176 -8.01 -55.29 -9.52
C VAL A 176 -8.44 -56.71 -9.19
N ARG A 177 -9.66 -57.12 -9.56
CA ARG A 177 -10.16 -58.49 -9.34
C ARG A 177 -9.37 -59.52 -10.17
N GLU A 178 -9.08 -59.21 -11.42
CA GLU A 178 -8.25 -60.04 -12.30
C GLU A 178 -6.82 -60.17 -11.77
N LEU A 179 -6.19 -59.05 -11.37
CA LEU A 179 -4.87 -59.04 -10.75
C LEU A 179 -4.83 -59.90 -9.47
N ARG A 180 -5.86 -59.83 -8.62
CA ARG A 180 -5.96 -60.71 -7.44
C ARG A 180 -6.05 -62.19 -7.84
N GLY A 181 -6.75 -62.50 -8.93
CA GLY A 181 -6.82 -63.86 -9.47
C GLY A 181 -5.47 -64.35 -9.99
N LEU A 182 -4.78 -63.53 -10.79
CA LEU A 182 -3.45 -63.85 -11.32
C LEU A 182 -2.41 -63.99 -10.20
N ARG A 183 -2.46 -63.11 -9.20
CA ARG A 183 -1.60 -63.19 -8.01
C ARG A 183 -1.76 -64.54 -7.30
N ARG A 184 -2.99 -64.99 -7.06
CA ARG A 184 -3.23 -66.30 -6.42
C ARG A 184 -2.67 -67.47 -7.26
N LYS A 185 -2.78 -67.40 -8.59
CA LYS A 185 -2.21 -68.42 -9.48
C LYS A 185 -0.67 -68.43 -9.39
N LEU A 186 -0.05 -67.25 -9.38
CA LEU A 186 1.39 -67.10 -9.23
C LEU A 186 1.88 -67.64 -7.87
N GLU A 187 1.18 -67.31 -6.78
CA GLU A 187 1.45 -67.86 -5.44
C GLU A 187 1.37 -69.39 -5.43
N GLY A 188 0.38 -69.97 -6.12
CA GLY A 188 0.27 -71.43 -6.27
C GLY A 188 1.44 -72.08 -7.01
N VAL A 189 1.87 -71.49 -8.13
CA VAL A 189 3.04 -71.98 -8.88
C VAL A 189 4.32 -71.84 -8.05
N LEU A 190 4.51 -70.71 -7.38
CA LEU A 190 5.66 -70.47 -6.52
C LEU A 190 5.72 -71.46 -5.36
N GLY A 191 4.59 -71.73 -4.69
CA GLY A 191 4.50 -72.73 -3.63
C GLY A 191 4.75 -74.16 -4.12
N GLY A 192 4.33 -74.48 -5.34
CA GLY A 192 4.65 -75.77 -5.98
C GLY A 192 6.14 -75.92 -6.28
N VAL A 193 6.80 -74.86 -6.77
CA VAL A 193 8.26 -74.84 -6.98
C VAL A 193 9.01 -74.95 -5.66
N GLU A 194 8.56 -74.24 -4.63
CA GLU A 194 9.12 -74.32 -3.28
C GLU A 194 9.06 -75.77 -2.74
N MET A 195 7.89 -76.39 -2.77
CA MET A 195 7.73 -77.79 -2.33
C MET A 195 8.53 -78.78 -3.18
N GLY A 196 8.63 -78.58 -4.50
CA GLY A 196 9.46 -79.43 -5.37
C GLY A 196 10.95 -79.34 -5.06
N ILE A 197 11.45 -78.14 -4.71
CA ILE A 197 12.85 -77.92 -4.33
C ILE A 197 13.19 -78.48 -2.94
N TYR A 198 12.22 -78.49 -2.01
CA TYR A 198 12.42 -78.96 -0.64
C TYR A 198 11.96 -80.41 -0.39
N GLY A 199 11.17 -81.02 -1.28
CA GLY A 199 10.61 -82.36 -1.13
C GLY A 199 11.44 -83.53 -1.66
N GLU A 200 12.50 -83.26 -2.45
CA GLU A 200 13.43 -84.27 -2.97
C GLU A 200 14.66 -84.53 -2.07
N ARG A 201 14.61 -84.16 -0.78
CA ARG A 201 15.74 -84.34 0.15
C ARG A 201 15.39 -85.20 1.37
#